data_AF-A0A7Y4TD63-F1
#
_entry.id   AF-A0A7Y4TD63-F1
#
_cell.length_a   1.000
_cell.length_b   1.000
_cell.length_c   1.000
_cell.angle_alpha   90.00
_cell.angle_beta   90.00
_cell.angle_gamma   90.00
#
_symmetry.space_group_name_H-M   'P 1'
#
loop_
_entity.id
_entity.type
_entity.pdbx_description
1 polymer ?
#
loop_
_entity_poly.entity_id
_entity_poly.type
_entity_poly.pdbx_seq_one_letter_code
_entity_poly.pdbx_strand_id
1 'polypeptide(L)'
;MDRYCVGCHNARTKTGGLSLDGVDLNAVDRHADLFEKVVRKLRTREMPPAGSPRPDIATYDAFAGSLEEALDLAAKARPDPGRPALHRLNRTEYANAVRDLLGFEIDATALLPADDSTHGFDNVADVLGVSPELLESYVVAARKISRTALGNPTAEPVTETYRTAPDTTQDDHLEDLPFGTRGGLAASHLFPVDGEYDIRIRLVRGGLNQIRGLQEPHQIELSMDGERVRLFQLDGGSHMYEERYYNADTPSLAADEGVRVRLPIKAGTHVLGVTFPIRSSAIYEDMIKARHFGPGTATKGLPNVEGFTVTGPYSPTRPTRPAASRILTCRPSAGVEEAACASRILTALARRAYRGNATAADVASVMRFYEQGRAVGGFYDGVEMGIWRILSSPQFIFRV
;
A
#
# COMPACT_ATOMS: atom_id res chain seq x y z
N MET A 1 -55.62 7.39 19.78
CA MET A 1 -55.24 8.35 18.72
C MET A 1 -56.19 9.56 18.70
N ASP A 2 -57.47 9.34 18.46
CA ASP A 2 -58.43 10.42 18.17
C ASP A 2 -58.61 11.44 19.30
N ARG A 3 -58.65 10.97 20.55
CA ARG A 3 -58.88 11.81 21.73
C ARG A 3 -57.72 12.75 22.08
N TYR A 4 -56.48 12.34 21.82
CA TYR A 4 -55.28 13.01 22.37
C TYR A 4 -54.34 13.57 21.30
N CYS A 5 -54.44 13.12 20.05
CA CYS A 5 -53.51 13.48 18.98
C CYS A 5 -54.21 14.22 17.84
N VAL A 6 -55.30 13.65 17.32
CA VAL A 6 -55.98 14.13 16.10
C VAL A 6 -56.65 15.48 16.28
N GLY A 7 -56.99 15.90 17.51
CA GLY A 7 -57.52 17.24 17.77
C GLY A 7 -56.62 18.39 17.28
N CYS A 8 -55.28 18.19 17.33
CA CYS A 8 -54.29 19.18 16.89
C CYS A 8 -53.53 18.74 15.64
N HIS A 9 -53.28 17.43 15.48
CA HIS A 9 -52.53 16.86 14.37
C HIS A 9 -53.46 16.26 13.32
N ASN A 10 -54.29 17.10 12.71
CA ASN A 10 -55.18 16.75 11.60
C ASN A 10 -54.89 17.62 10.36
N ALA A 11 -55.52 17.32 9.23
CA ALA A 11 -55.30 18.00 7.96
C ALA A 11 -55.66 19.50 7.99
N ARG A 12 -56.55 19.92 8.91
CA ARG A 12 -57.00 21.31 9.05
C ARG A 12 -56.09 22.12 9.97
N THR A 13 -55.84 21.64 11.18
CA THR A 13 -55.07 22.36 12.22
C THR A 13 -53.55 22.19 12.02
N LYS A 14 -53.12 20.99 11.65
CA LYS A 14 -51.74 20.63 11.27
C LYS A 14 -50.65 21.21 12.20
N THR A 15 -50.88 21.15 13.52
CA THR A 15 -49.94 21.72 14.49
C THR A 15 -48.57 21.06 14.36
N GLY A 16 -47.50 21.87 14.33
CA GLY A 16 -46.13 21.39 14.12
C GLY A 16 -45.88 20.82 12.73
N GLY A 17 -46.73 21.13 11.75
CA GLY A 17 -46.62 20.61 10.38
C GLY A 17 -47.03 19.14 10.21
N LEU A 18 -47.52 18.50 11.27
CA LEU A 18 -47.87 17.08 11.32
C LEU A 18 -49.39 16.87 11.17
N SER A 19 -49.77 15.93 10.32
CA SER A 19 -51.14 15.39 10.23
C SER A 19 -51.09 13.89 10.48
N LEU A 20 -51.97 13.41 11.34
CA LEU A 20 -52.19 11.99 11.64
C LEU A 20 -53.51 11.47 11.03
N ASP A 21 -54.23 12.32 10.27
CA ASP A 21 -55.43 11.91 9.54
C ASP A 21 -55.10 10.84 8.51
N GLY A 22 -55.84 9.72 8.55
CA GLY A 22 -55.67 8.60 7.63
C GLY A 22 -54.41 7.77 7.86
N VAL A 23 -53.66 8.01 8.93
CA VAL A 23 -52.49 7.19 9.30
C VAL A 23 -52.97 5.94 10.04
N ASP A 24 -52.71 4.77 9.47
CA ASP A 24 -53.05 3.48 10.06
C ASP A 24 -51.97 3.01 11.05
N LEU A 25 -52.38 2.83 12.30
CA LEU A 25 -51.50 2.32 13.37
C LEU A 25 -51.15 0.83 13.21
N ASN A 26 -51.78 0.11 12.29
CA ASN A 26 -51.39 -1.26 11.92
C ASN A 26 -50.35 -1.30 10.79
N ALA A 27 -50.08 -0.15 10.16
CA ALA A 27 -49.13 -0.01 9.06
C ALA A 27 -48.03 1.02 9.41
N VAL A 28 -47.50 0.92 10.63
CA VAL A 28 -46.43 1.80 11.16
C VAL A 28 -45.21 1.80 10.24
N ASP A 29 -44.93 0.66 9.60
CA ASP A 29 -43.83 0.47 8.66
C ASP A 29 -43.89 1.41 7.44
N ARG A 30 -45.09 1.77 6.98
CA ARG A 30 -45.29 2.70 5.85
C ARG A 30 -45.01 4.15 6.20
N HIS A 31 -44.94 4.47 7.49
CA HIS A 31 -44.77 5.81 8.01
C HIS A 31 -43.69 5.87 9.11
N ALA A 32 -42.64 5.04 8.99
CA ALA A 32 -41.61 4.89 10.01
C ALA A 32 -40.98 6.23 10.45
N ASP A 33 -40.55 7.07 9.50
CA ASP A 33 -39.98 8.40 9.76
C ASP A 33 -40.90 9.32 10.58
N LEU A 34 -42.21 9.20 10.39
CA LEU A 34 -43.22 9.97 11.09
C LEU A 34 -43.42 9.43 12.51
N PHE A 35 -43.54 8.11 12.66
CA PHE A 35 -43.75 7.47 13.95
C PHE A 35 -42.51 7.54 14.85
N GLU A 36 -41.30 7.51 14.31
CA GLU A 36 -40.09 7.77 15.10
C GLU A 36 -40.07 9.17 15.72
N LYS A 37 -40.60 10.18 15.01
CA LYS A 37 -40.75 11.55 15.54
C LYS A 37 -41.82 11.59 16.63
N VAL A 38 -42.94 10.88 16.44
CA VAL A 38 -44.00 10.75 17.45
C VAL A 38 -43.45 10.08 18.71
N VAL A 39 -42.77 8.93 18.59
CA VAL A 39 -42.14 8.21 19.70
C VAL A 39 -41.16 9.11 20.44
N ARG A 40 -40.29 9.86 19.75
CA ARG A 40 -39.39 10.83 20.39
C ARG A 40 -40.13 11.85 21.25
N LYS A 41 -41.23 12.43 20.73
CA LYS A 41 -42.07 13.38 21.48
C LYS A 41 -42.85 12.75 22.63
N LEU A 42 -43.21 11.46 22.50
CA LEU A 42 -43.85 10.72 23.57
C LEU A 42 -42.85 10.40 24.69
N ARG A 43 -41.66 9.89 24.35
CA ARG A 43 -40.64 9.55 25.35
C ARG A 43 -40.10 10.76 26.11
N THR A 44 -40.08 11.94 25.51
CA THR A 44 -39.76 13.19 26.23
C THR A 44 -40.96 13.81 26.95
N ARG A 45 -42.15 13.20 26.88
CA ARG A 45 -43.41 13.70 27.46
C ARG A 45 -43.77 15.13 27.03
N GLU A 46 -43.31 15.54 25.86
CA GLU A 46 -43.66 16.84 25.27
C GLU A 46 -45.08 16.86 24.70
N MET A 47 -45.57 15.70 24.25
CA MET A 47 -46.90 15.55 23.67
C MET A 47 -47.78 14.58 24.45
N PRO A 48 -49.08 14.86 24.65
CA PRO A 48 -49.78 16.14 24.41
C PRO A 48 -49.19 17.30 25.26
N PRO A 49 -49.23 18.57 24.84
CA PRO A 49 -48.59 19.66 25.59
C PRO A 49 -49.25 19.92 26.96
N ALA A 50 -48.56 20.67 27.83
CA ALA A 50 -49.09 21.04 29.14
C ALA A 50 -50.44 21.76 29.00
N GLY A 51 -51.41 21.43 29.87
CA GLY A 51 -52.77 21.95 29.81
C GLY A 51 -53.72 21.22 28.86
N SER A 52 -53.22 20.32 28.00
CA SER A 52 -54.07 19.45 27.19
C SER A 52 -54.46 18.17 27.94
N PRO A 53 -55.59 17.53 27.59
CA PRO A 53 -55.94 16.21 28.11
C PRO A 53 -54.81 15.21 27.84
N ARG A 54 -54.43 14.45 28.86
CA ARG A 54 -53.43 13.39 28.77
C ARG A 54 -54.03 12.06 29.25
N PRO A 55 -53.63 10.92 28.67
CA PRO A 55 -53.94 9.63 29.24
C PRO A 55 -53.18 9.43 30.55
N ASP A 56 -53.54 8.40 31.32
CA ASP A 56 -52.75 7.97 32.45
C ASP A 56 -51.37 7.45 32.02
N ILE A 57 -50.43 7.38 32.98
CA ILE A 57 -49.04 7.03 32.71
C ILE A 57 -48.91 5.63 32.10
N ALA A 58 -49.69 4.65 32.57
CA ALA A 58 -49.59 3.29 32.07
C ALA A 58 -50.05 3.19 30.61
N THR A 59 -51.18 3.82 30.27
CA THR A 59 -51.67 3.91 28.89
C THR A 59 -50.67 4.64 27.97
N TYR A 60 -50.06 5.70 28.49
CA TYR A 60 -49.09 6.50 27.75
C TYR A 60 -47.83 5.68 27.39
N ASP A 61 -47.23 5.04 28.39
CA ASP A 61 -45.99 4.27 28.23
C ASP A 61 -46.25 3.01 27.39
N ALA A 62 -47.42 2.38 27.53
CA ALA A 62 -47.83 1.24 26.72
C ALA A 62 -47.97 1.61 25.23
N PHE A 63 -48.59 2.76 24.93
CA PHE A 63 -48.73 3.21 23.54
C PHE A 63 -47.38 3.57 22.90
N ALA A 64 -46.51 4.27 23.65
CA ALA A 64 -45.16 4.54 23.17
C ALA A 64 -44.37 3.25 22.92
N GLY A 65 -44.47 2.28 23.84
CA GLY A 65 -43.83 0.98 23.70
C GLY A 65 -44.34 0.17 22.51
N SER A 66 -45.64 0.17 22.24
CA SER A 66 -46.21 -0.55 21.09
C SER A 66 -45.75 0.02 19.75
N LEU A 67 -45.57 1.35 19.67
CA LEU A 67 -45.04 2.00 18.47
C LEU A 67 -43.57 1.65 18.26
N GLU A 68 -42.77 1.67 19.33
CA GLU A 68 -41.36 1.24 19.28
C GLU A 68 -41.23 -0.22 18.84
N GLU A 69 -42.01 -1.13 19.43
CA GLU A 69 -41.98 -2.55 19.05
C GLU A 69 -42.38 -2.77 17.58
N ALA A 70 -43.39 -2.04 17.10
CA ALA A 70 -43.79 -2.11 15.69
C ALA A 70 -42.71 -1.57 14.74
N LEU A 71 -42.04 -0.46 15.10
CA LEU A 71 -40.92 0.10 14.34
C LEU A 71 -39.71 -0.85 14.34
N ASP A 72 -39.36 -1.42 15.49
CA ASP A 72 -38.26 -2.37 15.64
C ASP A 72 -38.51 -3.65 14.83
N LEU A 73 -39.74 -4.15 14.83
CA LEU A 73 -40.12 -5.31 14.02
C LEU A 73 -40.05 -4.99 12.53
N ALA A 74 -40.52 -3.82 12.11
CA ALA A 74 -40.43 -3.37 10.73
C ALA A 74 -38.98 -3.22 10.25
N ALA A 75 -38.12 -2.61 11.08
CA ALA A 75 -36.69 -2.44 10.79
C ALA A 75 -35.96 -3.79 10.72
N LYS A 76 -36.31 -4.75 11.59
CA LYS A 76 -35.77 -6.12 11.52
C LYS A 76 -36.22 -6.85 10.26
N ALA A 77 -37.46 -6.66 9.82
CA ALA A 77 -38.01 -7.31 8.63
C ALA A 77 -37.44 -6.75 7.32
N ARG A 78 -37.12 -5.45 7.28
CA ARG A 78 -36.49 -4.78 6.14
C ARG A 78 -35.39 -3.83 6.63
N PRO A 79 -34.20 -4.36 6.95
CA PRO A 79 -33.08 -3.53 7.36
C PRO A 79 -32.72 -2.55 6.24
N ASP A 80 -32.69 -1.26 6.56
CA ASP A 80 -32.18 -0.21 5.68
C ASP A 80 -30.90 0.36 6.30
N PRO A 81 -29.70 -0.13 5.91
CA PRO A 81 -28.44 0.40 6.40
C PRO A 81 -28.12 1.79 5.84
N GLY A 82 -29.01 2.39 5.03
CA GLY A 82 -28.78 3.63 4.32
C GLY A 82 -28.08 3.41 2.98
N ARG A 83 -27.66 4.52 2.36
CA ARG A 83 -26.91 4.48 1.10
C ARG A 83 -25.42 4.34 1.41
N PRO A 84 -24.69 3.43 0.73
CA PRO A 84 -23.25 3.36 0.87
C PRO A 84 -22.62 4.70 0.45
N ALA A 85 -21.73 5.22 1.30
CA ALA A 85 -20.92 6.38 0.95
C ALA A 85 -19.92 6.01 -0.15
N LEU A 86 -19.62 6.97 -1.02
CA LEU A 86 -18.59 6.78 -2.03
C LEU A 86 -17.23 6.66 -1.31
N HIS A 87 -16.60 5.51 -1.43
CA HIS A 87 -15.39 5.19 -0.70
C HIS A 87 -14.21 5.21 -1.67
N ARG A 88 -13.33 6.21 -1.56
CA ARG A 88 -12.06 6.19 -2.29
C ARG A 88 -11.09 5.20 -1.67
N LEU A 89 -10.26 4.58 -2.50
CA LEU A 89 -9.11 3.82 -2.04
C LEU A 89 -8.24 4.71 -1.14
N ASN A 90 -7.87 4.19 0.03
CA ASN A 90 -6.78 4.76 0.82
C ASN A 90 -5.42 4.32 0.24
N ARG A 91 -4.31 4.85 0.76
CA ARG A 91 -2.93 4.52 0.31
C ARG A 91 -2.68 3.01 0.27
N THR A 92 -3.05 2.31 1.35
CA THR A 92 -2.84 0.87 1.51
C THR A 92 -3.66 0.08 0.50
N GLU A 93 -4.92 0.44 0.31
CA GLU A 93 -5.80 -0.24 -0.64
C GLU A 93 -5.40 0.07 -2.10
N TYR A 94 -4.94 1.28 -2.39
CA TYR A 94 -4.40 1.64 -3.70
C TYR A 94 -3.14 0.82 -4.03
N ALA A 95 -2.19 0.70 -3.09
CA ALA A 95 -1.01 -0.14 -3.25
C ALA A 95 -1.40 -1.61 -3.51
N ASN A 96 -2.34 -2.14 -2.73
CA ASN A 96 -2.83 -3.51 -2.89
C ASN A 96 -3.55 -3.73 -4.23
N ALA A 97 -4.36 -2.77 -4.69
CA ALA A 97 -5.06 -2.84 -5.97
C ALA A 97 -4.08 -2.82 -7.14
N VAL A 98 -3.06 -1.95 -7.08
CA VAL A 98 -1.98 -1.90 -8.08
C VAL A 98 -1.18 -3.20 -8.10
N ARG A 99 -0.82 -3.73 -6.92
CA ARG A 99 -0.12 -5.01 -6.78
C ARG A 99 -0.93 -6.16 -7.37
N ASP A 100 -2.22 -6.25 -7.09
CA ASP A 100 -3.03 -7.31 -7.70
C ASP A 100 -3.14 -7.16 -9.23
N LEU A 101 -3.38 -5.93 -9.69
CA LEU A 101 -3.60 -5.65 -11.10
C LEU A 101 -2.33 -5.92 -11.94
N LEU A 102 -1.19 -5.38 -11.52
CA LEU A 102 0.06 -5.34 -12.29
C LEU A 102 1.10 -6.36 -11.82
N GLY A 103 1.05 -6.82 -10.58
CA GLY A 103 1.92 -7.88 -10.05
C GLY A 103 3.24 -7.40 -9.43
N PHE A 104 3.37 -6.12 -9.07
CA PHE A 104 4.52 -5.59 -8.34
C PHE A 104 4.08 -4.59 -7.27
N GLU A 105 4.92 -4.39 -6.26
CA GLU A 105 4.64 -3.51 -5.12
C GLU A 105 5.07 -2.07 -5.39
N ILE A 106 4.34 -1.12 -4.79
CA ILE A 106 4.62 0.31 -4.87
C ILE A 106 4.71 0.90 -3.47
N ASP A 107 5.59 1.88 -3.30
CA ASP A 107 5.58 2.71 -2.11
C ASP A 107 4.51 3.81 -2.26
N ALA A 108 3.29 3.53 -1.79
CA ALA A 108 2.20 4.50 -1.82
C ALA A 108 2.46 5.72 -0.92
N THR A 109 3.33 5.60 0.10
CA THR A 109 3.62 6.72 1.01
C THR A 109 4.46 7.81 0.33
N ALA A 110 5.31 7.42 -0.62
CA ALA A 110 6.06 8.33 -1.48
C ALA A 110 5.26 8.89 -2.66
N LEU A 111 4.06 8.35 -2.93
CA LEU A 111 3.26 8.68 -4.12
C LEU A 111 2.00 9.49 -3.82
N LEU A 112 1.36 9.26 -2.68
CA LEU A 112 0.06 9.85 -2.34
C LEU A 112 0.15 10.56 -0.99
N PRO A 113 -0.62 11.64 -0.72
CA PRO A 113 -0.76 12.26 0.60
C PRO A 113 -1.39 11.33 1.64
N ALA A 114 -1.22 11.65 2.93
CA ALA A 114 -1.72 10.83 4.03
C ALA A 114 -3.24 10.87 4.08
N ASP A 115 -3.84 9.73 4.42
CA ASP A 115 -5.28 9.61 4.58
C ASP A 115 -5.71 10.05 5.97
N ASP A 116 -6.91 10.64 6.04
CA ASP A 116 -7.54 10.94 7.32
C ASP A 116 -7.91 9.65 8.05
N SER A 117 -7.72 9.64 9.37
CA SER A 117 -8.07 8.49 10.22
C SER A 117 -9.14 8.88 11.22
N THR A 118 -10.11 7.99 11.43
CA THR A 118 -11.14 8.12 12.45
C THR A 118 -11.30 6.81 13.20
N HIS A 119 -11.51 6.86 14.51
CA HIS A 119 -11.59 5.68 15.38
C HIS A 119 -10.41 4.69 15.23
N GLY A 120 -9.24 5.18 14.80
CA GLY A 120 -8.05 4.35 14.56
C GLY A 120 -8.00 3.65 13.19
N PHE A 121 -8.95 3.94 12.30
CA PHE A 121 -9.03 3.35 10.96
C PHE A 121 -8.90 4.44 9.88
N ASP A 122 -8.16 4.11 8.82
CA ASP A 122 -7.90 4.98 7.66
C ASP A 122 -8.71 4.56 6.41
N ASN A 123 -9.70 3.68 6.58
CA ASN A 123 -10.55 3.14 5.52
C ASN A 123 -12.03 3.45 5.75
N VAL A 124 -12.36 4.49 6.52
CA VAL A 124 -13.74 4.88 6.79
C VAL A 124 -14.19 5.86 5.71
N ALA A 125 -15.13 5.43 4.87
CA ALA A 125 -15.59 6.18 3.70
C ALA A 125 -15.99 7.63 4.01
N ASP A 126 -16.70 7.84 5.12
CA ASP A 126 -17.28 9.15 5.50
C ASP A 126 -16.24 10.22 5.84
N VAL A 127 -15.00 9.83 6.17
CA VAL A 127 -13.91 10.78 6.46
C VAL A 127 -12.86 10.83 5.36
N LEU A 128 -12.91 9.94 4.37
CA LEU A 128 -11.99 9.93 3.25
C LEU A 128 -12.36 11.03 2.23
N GLY A 129 -12.03 12.26 2.58
CA GLY A 129 -12.18 13.42 1.72
C GLY A 129 -11.31 13.36 0.46
N VAL A 130 -11.69 14.15 -0.55
CA VAL A 130 -10.93 14.32 -1.79
C VAL A 130 -10.49 15.78 -1.88
N SER A 131 -9.18 16.02 -1.94
CA SER A 131 -8.61 17.34 -2.20
C SER A 131 -8.06 17.44 -3.64
N PRO A 132 -7.91 18.65 -4.20
CA PRO A 132 -7.25 18.84 -5.49
C PRO A 132 -5.85 18.21 -5.55
N GLU A 133 -5.05 18.36 -4.48
CA GLU A 133 -3.69 17.83 -4.39
C GLU A 133 -3.67 16.30 -4.44
N LEU A 134 -4.66 15.65 -3.82
CA LEU A 134 -4.81 14.20 -3.86
C LEU A 134 -5.13 13.72 -5.28
N LEU A 135 -6.01 14.41 -6.00
CA LEU A 135 -6.34 14.08 -7.40
C LEU A 135 -5.14 14.23 -8.33
N GLU A 136 -4.36 15.30 -8.18
CA GLU A 136 -3.11 15.48 -8.92
C GLU A 136 -2.10 14.38 -8.61
N SER A 137 -1.96 14.02 -7.32
CA SER A 137 -1.09 12.94 -6.87
C SER A 137 -1.47 11.60 -7.50
N TYR A 138 -2.77 11.28 -7.63
CA TYR A 138 -3.20 10.07 -8.34
C TYR A 138 -2.77 10.06 -9.81
N VAL A 139 -2.87 11.18 -10.52
CA VAL A 139 -2.46 11.28 -11.93
C VAL A 139 -0.94 11.10 -12.06
N VAL A 140 -0.16 11.72 -11.18
CA VAL A 140 1.31 11.60 -11.15
C VAL A 140 1.73 10.18 -10.79
N ALA A 141 1.12 9.60 -9.75
CA ALA A 141 1.36 8.23 -9.31
C ALA A 141 1.06 7.23 -10.43
N ALA A 142 -0.12 7.34 -11.07
CA ALA A 142 -0.52 6.48 -12.17
C ALA A 142 0.46 6.56 -13.37
N ARG A 143 1.03 7.74 -13.65
CA ARG A 143 2.07 7.90 -14.67
C ARG A 143 3.38 7.21 -14.28
N LYS A 144 3.83 7.37 -13.04
CA LYS A 144 5.04 6.70 -12.54
C LYS A 144 4.87 5.18 -12.56
N ILE A 145 3.73 4.68 -12.09
CA ILE A 145 3.39 3.26 -12.02
C ILE A 145 3.32 2.64 -13.43
N SER A 146 2.63 3.28 -14.38
CA SER A 146 2.53 2.77 -15.76
C SER A 146 3.89 2.66 -16.45
N ARG A 147 4.78 3.66 -16.27
CA ARG A 147 6.16 3.64 -16.77
C ARG A 147 7.00 2.51 -16.17
N THR A 148 6.92 2.34 -14.86
CA THR A 148 7.58 1.23 -14.15
C THR A 148 7.06 -0.11 -14.64
N ALA A 149 5.74 -0.24 -14.85
CA ALA A 149 5.09 -1.49 -15.20
C ALA A 149 5.52 -2.04 -16.56
N LEU A 150 5.73 -1.17 -17.57
CA LEU A 150 6.17 -1.58 -18.90
C LEU A 150 7.69 -1.48 -19.12
N GLY A 151 8.40 -0.87 -18.18
CA GLY A 151 9.83 -0.61 -18.27
C GLY A 151 10.16 0.50 -19.26
N ASN A 152 10.60 1.65 -18.73
CA ASN A 152 11.01 2.80 -19.53
C ASN A 152 12.48 2.66 -19.99
N PRO A 153 12.77 2.49 -21.29
CA PRO A 153 14.15 2.37 -21.78
C PRO A 153 14.94 3.69 -21.72
N THR A 154 14.33 4.79 -21.30
CA THR A 154 15.01 6.07 -21.02
C THR A 154 15.09 6.38 -19.53
N ALA A 155 14.93 5.38 -18.66
CA ALA A 155 15.02 5.56 -17.22
C ALA A 155 16.44 6.01 -16.83
N GLU A 156 16.52 7.10 -16.06
CA GLU A 156 17.77 7.54 -15.45
C GLU A 156 18.11 6.66 -14.23
N PRO A 157 19.40 6.48 -13.90
CA PRO A 157 19.79 5.75 -12.71
C PRO A 157 19.23 6.39 -11.43
N VAL A 158 18.54 5.59 -10.62
CA VAL A 158 18.08 5.97 -9.29
C VAL A 158 18.86 5.15 -8.26
N THR A 159 19.13 5.76 -7.11
CA THR A 159 19.78 5.11 -5.97
C THR A 159 18.74 4.76 -4.93
N GLU A 160 18.65 3.48 -4.57
CA GLU A 160 17.84 2.99 -3.45
C GLU A 160 18.76 2.34 -2.41
N THR A 161 18.53 2.65 -1.13
CA THR A 161 19.36 2.14 -0.03
C THR A 161 18.52 1.39 0.96
N TYR A 162 18.90 0.15 1.20
CA TYR A 162 18.33 -0.73 2.21
C TYR A 162 19.25 -0.73 3.42
N ARG A 163 18.68 -0.53 4.60
CA ARG A 163 19.43 -0.51 5.86
C ARG A 163 18.89 -1.57 6.79
N THR A 164 19.82 -2.22 7.48
CA THR A 164 19.47 -3.14 8.57
C THR A 164 18.90 -2.32 9.72
N ALA A 165 17.80 -2.79 10.32
CA ALA A 165 17.24 -2.10 11.48
C ALA A 165 18.26 -2.14 12.65
N PRO A 166 18.45 -1.04 13.40
CA PRO A 166 19.52 -0.95 14.40
C PRO A 166 19.45 -2.00 15.52
N ASP A 167 18.27 -2.55 15.77
CA ASP A 167 17.97 -3.57 16.78
C ASP A 167 18.04 -5.02 16.25
N THR A 168 18.30 -5.20 14.94
CA THR A 168 18.46 -6.53 14.35
C THR A 168 19.80 -7.15 14.73
N THR A 169 19.74 -8.28 15.44
CA THR A 169 20.92 -9.13 15.66
C THR A 169 21.37 -9.77 14.35
N GLN A 170 22.68 -9.92 14.16
CA GLN A 170 23.29 -10.51 12.96
C GLN A 170 24.23 -11.67 13.29
N ASP A 171 24.03 -12.29 14.45
CA ASP A 171 24.82 -13.42 14.91
C ASP A 171 24.29 -14.76 14.37
N ASP A 172 22.99 -14.81 14.05
CA ASP A 172 22.28 -16.00 13.54
C ASP A 172 21.85 -15.84 12.08
N HIS A 173 21.34 -16.93 11.49
CA HIS A 173 20.69 -16.92 10.18
C HIS A 173 19.41 -16.06 10.22
N LEU A 174 19.15 -15.31 9.14
CA LEU A 174 17.94 -14.51 8.98
C LEU A 174 17.10 -15.09 7.84
N GLU A 175 15.78 -14.89 7.93
CA GLU A 175 14.84 -15.26 6.88
C GLU A 175 15.24 -14.64 5.52
N ASP A 176 14.89 -15.32 4.43
CA ASP A 176 15.21 -14.96 3.05
C ASP A 176 16.71 -14.93 2.67
N LEU A 177 17.61 -15.28 3.58
CA LEU A 177 19.04 -15.47 3.28
C LEU A 177 19.38 -16.94 3.03
N PRO A 178 20.41 -17.25 2.21
CA PRO A 178 20.84 -18.62 1.96
C PRO A 178 21.17 -19.42 3.23
N PHE A 179 20.89 -20.72 3.23
CA PHE A 179 21.28 -21.59 4.35
C PHE A 179 22.81 -21.64 4.53
N GLY A 180 23.25 -21.80 5.78
CA GLY A 180 24.68 -21.83 6.10
C GLY A 180 25.33 -20.43 6.14
N THR A 181 24.52 -19.37 6.20
CA THR A 181 24.97 -17.99 6.39
C THR A 181 24.47 -17.42 7.71
N ARG A 182 25.05 -16.29 8.13
CA ARG A 182 24.66 -15.55 9.34
C ARG A 182 24.62 -14.05 9.07
N GLY A 183 23.73 -13.39 9.79
CA GLY A 183 23.57 -11.95 9.74
C GLY A 183 23.28 -11.43 8.35
N GLY A 184 23.32 -10.11 8.21
CA GLY A 184 23.08 -9.47 6.94
C GLY A 184 21.73 -8.80 6.82
N LEU A 185 21.27 -8.72 5.57
CA LEU A 185 20.02 -8.08 5.18
C LEU A 185 19.50 -8.73 3.89
N ALA A 186 18.23 -9.11 3.89
CA ALA A 186 17.48 -9.43 2.69
C ALA A 186 16.50 -8.28 2.39
N ALA A 187 16.37 -7.88 1.12
CA ALA A 187 15.34 -6.94 0.71
C ALA A 187 14.83 -7.24 -0.70
N SER A 188 13.52 -7.12 -0.87
CA SER A 188 12.87 -7.17 -2.18
C SER A 188 13.12 -5.86 -2.94
N HIS A 189 13.66 -5.95 -4.15
CA HIS A 189 13.90 -4.80 -5.03
C HIS A 189 13.21 -5.03 -6.38
N LEU A 190 12.50 -4.00 -6.86
CA LEU A 190 11.89 -3.99 -8.18
C LEU A 190 12.88 -3.41 -9.20
N PHE A 191 13.34 -4.24 -10.12
CA PHE A 191 14.12 -3.83 -11.27
C PHE A 191 13.16 -3.49 -12.43
N PRO A 192 12.96 -2.20 -12.80
CA PRO A 192 11.92 -1.82 -13.75
C PRO A 192 12.22 -2.19 -15.21
N VAL A 193 13.50 -2.38 -15.57
CA VAL A 193 13.97 -2.63 -16.93
C VAL A 193 15.13 -3.61 -16.94
N ASP A 194 15.41 -4.21 -18.11
CA ASP A 194 16.63 -4.98 -18.31
C ASP A 194 17.79 -3.98 -18.39
N GLY A 195 18.82 -4.13 -17.56
CA GLY A 195 19.94 -3.20 -17.54
C GLY A 195 21.05 -3.61 -16.59
N GLU A 196 22.08 -2.78 -16.53
CA GLU A 196 23.20 -2.94 -15.59
C GLU A 196 22.89 -2.22 -14.28
N TYR A 197 23.13 -2.88 -13.14
CA TYR A 197 22.89 -2.31 -11.81
C TYR A 197 24.14 -2.42 -10.96
N ASP A 198 24.46 -1.34 -10.24
CA ASP A 198 25.56 -1.27 -9.29
C ASP A 198 25.02 -1.55 -7.89
N ILE A 199 25.50 -2.62 -7.27
CA ILE A 199 25.14 -3.00 -5.90
C ILE A 199 26.36 -2.77 -5.04
N ARG A 200 26.26 -1.83 -4.09
CA ARG A 200 27.31 -1.49 -3.12
C ARG A 200 26.87 -1.91 -1.74
N ILE A 201 27.73 -2.65 -1.04
CA ILE A 201 27.48 -3.10 0.32
C ILE A 201 28.23 -2.20 1.30
N ARG A 202 27.64 -1.95 2.47
CA ARG A 202 28.23 -1.18 3.55
C ARG A 202 28.21 -1.96 4.85
N LEU A 203 29.33 -1.96 5.57
CA LEU A 203 29.47 -2.67 6.83
C LEU A 203 29.30 -1.73 8.03
N VAL A 204 28.84 -2.29 9.16
CA VAL A 204 28.66 -1.52 10.39
C VAL A 204 30.00 -0.99 10.88
N ARG A 205 30.01 0.29 11.26
CA ARG A 205 31.19 1.02 11.71
C ARG A 205 31.02 1.52 13.14
N GLY A 206 32.13 1.58 13.88
CA GLY A 206 32.19 2.18 15.21
C GLY A 206 32.36 3.71 15.17
N GLY A 207 32.42 4.34 16.34
CA GLY A 207 32.52 5.80 16.48
C GLY A 207 33.76 6.46 15.86
N LEU A 208 34.81 5.69 15.53
CA LEU A 208 36.00 6.17 14.80
C LEU A 208 35.97 5.78 13.32
N ASN A 209 34.78 5.50 12.77
CA ASN A 209 34.54 5.09 11.37
C ASN A 209 35.18 3.75 10.95
N GLN A 210 35.89 3.05 11.83
CA GLN A 210 36.43 1.72 11.61
C GLN A 210 35.33 0.64 11.51
N ILE A 211 35.46 -0.27 10.55
CA ILE A 211 34.53 -1.39 10.36
C ILE A 211 34.66 -2.36 11.54
N ARG A 212 33.51 -2.79 12.07
CA ARG A 212 33.44 -3.76 13.16
C ARG A 212 33.85 -5.15 12.68
N GLY A 213 34.61 -5.88 13.49
CA GLY A 213 34.78 -7.32 13.35
C GLY A 213 35.71 -7.78 12.21
N LEU A 214 36.61 -6.93 11.71
CA LEU A 214 37.62 -7.29 10.68
C LEU A 214 39.01 -7.57 11.28
N GLN A 215 39.06 -8.27 12.42
CA GLN A 215 40.34 -8.75 12.98
C GLN A 215 40.94 -9.85 12.09
N GLU A 216 40.08 -10.70 11.55
CA GLU A 216 40.43 -11.81 10.66
C GLU A 216 39.84 -11.57 9.26
N PRO A 217 40.36 -12.23 8.21
CA PRO A 217 39.74 -12.16 6.90
C PRO A 217 38.30 -12.67 6.96
N HIS A 218 37.38 -12.11 6.19
CA HIS A 218 35.99 -12.57 6.11
C HIS A 218 35.54 -12.75 4.66
N GLN A 219 34.41 -13.42 4.48
CA GLN A 219 33.75 -13.50 3.18
C GLN A 219 32.36 -12.91 3.31
N ILE A 220 31.96 -12.10 2.33
CA ILE A 220 30.61 -11.57 2.25
C ILE A 220 29.98 -11.98 0.94
N GLU A 221 28.78 -12.50 1.03
CA GLU A 221 28.00 -13.03 -0.06
C GLU A 221 26.91 -12.04 -0.46
N LEU A 222 26.80 -11.80 -1.76
CA LEU A 222 25.64 -11.23 -2.40
C LEU A 222 24.89 -12.35 -3.12
N SER A 223 23.62 -12.49 -2.80
CA SER A 223 22.68 -13.44 -3.37
C SER A 223 21.49 -12.72 -3.98
N MET A 224 20.88 -13.35 -4.97
CA MET A 224 19.65 -12.90 -5.63
C MET A 224 18.73 -14.10 -5.75
N ASP A 225 17.51 -13.98 -5.23
CA ASP A 225 16.51 -15.06 -5.18
C ASP A 225 17.04 -16.35 -4.54
N GLY A 226 17.88 -16.21 -3.51
CA GLY A 226 18.50 -17.33 -2.78
C GLY A 226 19.72 -17.94 -3.48
N GLU A 227 20.04 -17.56 -4.72
CA GLU A 227 21.24 -18.02 -5.42
C GLU A 227 22.41 -17.04 -5.25
N ARG A 228 23.60 -17.59 -5.00
CA ARG A 228 24.83 -16.79 -4.84
C ARG A 228 25.23 -16.15 -6.17
N VAL A 229 25.22 -14.82 -6.22
CA VAL A 229 25.65 -14.03 -7.38
C VAL A 229 27.13 -13.66 -7.28
N ARG A 230 27.58 -13.27 -6.08
CA ARG A 230 28.97 -12.84 -5.85
C ARG A 230 29.43 -13.18 -4.44
N LEU A 231 30.69 -13.57 -4.32
CA LEU A 231 31.39 -13.74 -3.05
C LEU A 231 32.58 -12.80 -3.03
N PHE A 232 32.63 -11.88 -2.07
CA PHE A 232 33.73 -10.96 -1.88
C PHE A 232 34.62 -11.45 -0.74
N GLN A 233 35.92 -11.31 -0.90
CA GLN A 233 36.88 -11.47 0.19
C GLN A 233 37.03 -10.12 0.88
N LEU A 234 36.95 -10.11 2.20
CA LEU A 234 37.26 -8.97 3.04
C LEU A 234 38.60 -9.27 3.71
N ASP A 235 39.60 -8.49 3.38
CA ASP A 235 40.90 -8.63 4.01
C ASP A 235 40.79 -8.24 5.49
N GLY A 236 41.29 -9.13 6.36
CA GLY A 236 41.40 -8.87 7.78
C GLY A 236 42.72 -8.19 8.12
N GLY A 237 43.04 -8.10 9.41
CA GLY A 237 44.38 -7.69 9.83
C GLY A 237 44.48 -6.26 10.37
N SER A 238 43.40 -5.69 10.91
CA SER A 238 43.57 -4.57 11.84
C SER A 238 44.25 -5.07 13.14
N HIS A 239 45.58 -5.10 13.15
CA HIS A 239 46.36 -5.34 14.36
C HIS A 239 46.18 -4.13 15.31
N MET A 240 45.13 -4.17 16.13
CA MET A 240 44.71 -3.09 17.04
C MET A 240 45.80 -2.54 17.99
N TYR A 241 46.95 -3.20 18.12
CA TYR A 241 47.96 -2.82 19.11
C TYR A 241 49.12 -1.97 18.56
N GLU A 242 49.43 -2.00 17.25
CA GLU A 242 50.55 -1.20 16.70
C GLU A 242 50.10 0.04 15.92
N GLU A 243 48.91 0.06 15.31
CA GLU A 243 48.45 1.18 14.47
C GLU A 243 47.68 2.28 15.22
N ARG A 244 47.67 2.23 16.56
CA ARG A 244 46.74 2.99 17.41
C ARG A 244 46.92 4.52 17.39
N TYR A 245 47.92 5.07 16.72
CA TYR A 245 48.23 6.50 16.88
C TYR A 245 48.61 7.31 15.63
N TYR A 246 48.88 6.74 14.45
CA TYR A 246 49.48 7.53 13.36
C TYR A 246 49.03 7.30 11.90
N ASN A 247 48.30 6.25 11.53
CA ASN A 247 48.05 5.96 10.10
C ASN A 247 46.57 6.00 9.71
N ALA A 248 46.23 6.92 8.80
CA ALA A 248 44.93 7.05 8.13
C ALA A 248 44.66 5.94 7.09
N ASP A 249 45.67 5.10 6.79
CA ASP A 249 45.60 3.99 5.82
C ASP A 249 45.36 2.63 6.51
N THR A 250 44.48 2.59 7.52
CA THR A 250 44.13 1.32 8.17
C THR A 250 43.19 0.52 7.25
N PRO A 251 43.51 -0.74 6.89
CA PRO A 251 42.67 -1.58 6.02
C PRO A 251 41.21 -1.67 6.46
N SER A 252 40.94 -1.56 7.76
CA SER A 252 39.60 -1.58 8.37
C SER A 252 38.73 -0.35 8.08
N LEU A 253 39.26 0.74 7.51
CA LEU A 253 38.47 1.92 7.14
C LEU A 253 37.88 1.82 5.73
N ALA A 254 38.57 1.14 4.81
CA ALA A 254 38.22 1.08 3.39
C ALA A 254 37.87 -0.34 2.88
N ALA A 255 37.90 -1.37 3.75
CA ALA A 255 37.67 -2.76 3.34
C ALA A 255 36.34 -3.00 2.61
N ASP A 256 35.30 -2.17 2.84
CA ASP A 256 34.02 -2.27 2.13
C ASP A 256 33.92 -1.39 0.86
N GLU A 257 34.93 -0.57 0.53
CA GLU A 257 34.92 0.26 -0.69
C GLU A 257 34.94 -0.59 -1.98
N GLY A 258 35.63 -1.72 -1.93
CA GLY A 258 35.69 -2.71 -3.00
C GLY A 258 34.50 -3.67 -3.04
N VAL A 259 33.60 -3.62 -2.05
CA VAL A 259 32.45 -4.54 -1.94
C VAL A 259 31.29 -3.97 -2.75
N ARG A 260 31.52 -3.91 -4.05
CA ARG A 260 30.56 -3.48 -5.05
C ARG A 260 30.66 -4.32 -6.30
N VAL A 261 29.54 -4.51 -6.99
CA VAL A 261 29.50 -5.23 -8.26
C VAL A 261 28.50 -4.56 -9.18
N ARG A 262 28.90 -4.42 -10.46
CA ARG A 262 27.99 -4.08 -11.54
C ARG A 262 27.66 -5.33 -12.31
N LEU A 263 26.36 -5.63 -12.46
CA LEU A 263 25.91 -6.80 -13.19
C LEU A 263 24.64 -6.52 -14.01
N PRO A 264 24.45 -7.27 -15.13
CA PRO A 264 23.19 -7.27 -15.85
C PRO A 264 22.11 -7.96 -15.01
N ILE A 265 20.99 -7.26 -14.80
CA ILE A 265 19.81 -7.81 -14.12
C ILE A 265 18.61 -7.63 -15.05
N LYS A 266 17.76 -8.66 -15.11
CA LYS A 266 16.52 -8.65 -15.87
C LYS A 266 15.43 -7.93 -15.08
N ALA A 267 14.49 -7.30 -15.79
CA ALA A 267 13.37 -6.65 -15.12
C ALA A 267 12.54 -7.67 -14.32
N GLY A 268 12.07 -7.25 -13.16
CA GLY A 268 11.34 -8.09 -12.23
C GLY A 268 11.59 -7.70 -10.78
N THR A 269 10.76 -8.23 -9.89
CA THR A 269 11.03 -8.17 -8.45
C THR A 269 11.94 -9.33 -8.08
N HIS A 270 13.07 -9.01 -7.46
CA HIS A 270 14.05 -9.98 -6.99
C HIS A 270 14.38 -9.72 -5.52
N VAL A 271 14.65 -10.78 -4.76
CA VAL A 271 15.11 -10.67 -3.37
C VAL A 271 16.62 -10.63 -3.36
N LEU A 272 17.20 -9.49 -2.96
CA LEU A 272 18.63 -9.35 -2.78
C LEU A 272 19.01 -9.67 -1.34
N GLY A 273 19.93 -10.61 -1.16
CA GLY A 273 20.45 -10.99 0.15
C GLY A 273 21.94 -10.69 0.26
N VAL A 274 22.34 -9.97 1.30
CA VAL A 274 23.74 -9.69 1.63
C VAL A 274 24.04 -10.31 2.99
N THR A 275 24.98 -11.25 3.07
CA THR A 275 25.18 -12.06 4.28
C THR A 275 26.60 -12.61 4.40
N PHE A 276 26.97 -13.16 5.56
CA PHE A 276 28.27 -13.79 5.79
C PHE A 276 28.13 -15.32 5.82
N PRO A 277 28.89 -16.09 5.02
CA PRO A 277 28.96 -17.54 5.20
C PRO A 277 29.45 -17.92 6.60
N ILE A 278 28.82 -18.91 7.22
CA ILE A 278 29.24 -19.43 8.52
C ILE A 278 30.58 -20.16 8.34
N ARG A 279 31.58 -19.77 9.14
CA ARG A 279 32.91 -20.41 9.16
C ARG A 279 33.05 -21.45 10.27
N SER A 280 32.38 -21.21 11.40
CA SER A 280 32.40 -22.07 12.58
C SER A 280 31.09 -21.89 13.32
N SER A 281 30.59 -22.97 13.94
CA SER A 281 29.43 -22.94 14.85
C SER A 281 29.81 -22.58 16.29
N ALA A 282 31.07 -22.21 16.55
CA ALA A 282 31.51 -21.76 17.86
C ALA A 282 30.87 -20.40 18.16
N ILE A 283 29.95 -20.38 19.12
CA ILE A 283 29.35 -19.16 19.64
C ILE A 283 30.44 -18.37 20.35
N TYR A 284 30.57 -17.09 20.04
CA TYR A 284 31.45 -16.21 20.80
C TYR A 284 30.88 -16.08 22.22
N GLU A 285 31.58 -16.59 23.23
CA GLU A 285 31.18 -16.39 24.63
C GLU A 285 31.31 -14.91 24.98
N ASP A 286 30.20 -14.17 24.88
CA ASP A 286 30.03 -12.81 25.40
C ASP A 286 28.81 -12.78 26.33
N MET A 287 28.72 -11.75 27.17
CA MET A 287 27.52 -11.55 27.98
C MET A 287 26.31 -11.36 27.04
N ILE A 288 25.25 -12.13 27.26
CA ILE A 288 23.94 -11.91 26.63
C ILE A 288 23.44 -10.54 27.07
N LYS A 289 23.74 -9.50 26.28
CA LYS A 289 23.21 -8.16 26.51
C LYS A 289 21.87 -8.08 25.81
N ALA A 290 20.80 -7.95 26.60
CA ALA A 290 19.42 -7.95 26.12
C ALA A 290 19.11 -6.87 25.06
N ARG A 291 19.95 -5.82 24.93
CA ARG A 291 19.83 -4.76 23.92
C ARG A 291 21.21 -4.15 23.63
N HIS A 292 21.71 -4.26 22.40
CA HIS A 292 22.85 -3.44 21.95
C HIS A 292 22.32 -2.02 21.67
N PHE A 293 22.19 -1.20 22.72
CA PHE A 293 21.96 0.23 22.55
C PHE A 293 23.30 0.94 22.30
N GLY A 294 23.54 1.31 21.04
CA GLY A 294 24.42 2.42 20.67
C GLY A 294 25.65 2.07 19.81
N PRO A 295 26.18 3.05 19.06
CA PRO A 295 27.46 2.96 18.35
C PRO A 295 28.61 3.05 19.36
N GLY A 296 28.63 2.17 20.36
CA GLY A 296 29.55 2.22 21.48
C GLY A 296 30.75 1.32 21.23
N THR A 297 31.82 1.88 20.65
CA THR A 297 33.25 1.49 20.76
C THR A 297 33.68 0.03 20.53
N ALA A 298 32.76 -0.93 20.38
CA ALA A 298 33.05 -2.35 20.22
C ALA A 298 33.36 -2.65 18.76
N THR A 299 34.63 -2.49 18.41
CA THR A 299 35.22 -3.00 17.17
C THR A 299 35.40 -4.52 17.16
N LYS A 300 35.14 -5.15 18.31
CA LYS A 300 35.25 -6.59 18.53
C LYS A 300 33.93 -7.31 18.21
N GLY A 301 34.04 -8.61 17.97
CA GLY A 301 32.94 -9.47 17.56
C GLY A 301 32.92 -9.71 16.06
N LEU A 302 31.82 -10.27 15.56
CA LEU A 302 31.65 -10.57 14.16
C LEU A 302 31.36 -9.30 13.33
N PRO A 303 31.71 -9.26 12.04
CA PRO A 303 31.30 -8.19 11.15
C PRO A 303 29.80 -8.28 10.84
N ASN A 304 29.19 -7.11 10.69
CA ASN A 304 27.76 -6.90 10.45
C ASN A 304 27.55 -6.05 9.19
N VAL A 305 26.46 -6.29 8.47
CA VAL A 305 26.01 -5.48 7.34
C VAL A 305 25.22 -4.28 7.86
N GLU A 306 25.64 -3.06 7.53
CA GLU A 306 24.87 -1.83 7.78
C GLU A 306 23.72 -1.73 6.80
N GLY A 307 23.97 -2.10 5.55
CA GLY A 307 23.00 -2.08 4.48
C GLY A 307 23.64 -2.27 3.12
N PHE A 308 22.85 -2.14 2.07
CA PHE A 308 23.34 -2.08 0.71
C PHE A 308 22.56 -1.07 -0.12
N THR A 309 23.19 -0.60 -1.18
CA THR A 309 22.65 0.40 -2.10
C THR A 309 22.61 -0.19 -3.49
N VAL A 310 21.46 -0.10 -4.15
CA VAL A 310 21.26 -0.44 -5.55
C VAL A 310 21.20 0.86 -6.35
N THR A 311 22.01 0.97 -7.40
CA THR A 311 22.01 2.13 -8.30
C THR A 311 21.88 1.67 -9.74
N GLY A 312 20.86 2.17 -10.44
CA GLY A 312 20.59 1.81 -11.83
C GLY A 312 19.18 2.22 -12.23
N PRO A 313 18.73 1.89 -13.45
CA PRO A 313 19.43 1.12 -14.47
C PRO A 313 20.52 1.94 -15.18
N TYR A 314 21.66 1.31 -15.48
CA TYR A 314 22.60 1.77 -16.50
C TYR A 314 22.36 1.01 -17.80
N SER A 315 22.50 1.69 -18.94
CA SER A 315 22.22 1.12 -20.27
C SER A 315 20.86 0.39 -20.35
N PRO A 316 19.75 1.02 -19.93
CA PRO A 316 18.44 0.39 -19.88
C PRO A 316 17.97 -0.08 -21.26
N THR A 317 17.42 -1.28 -21.31
CA THR A 317 16.75 -1.85 -22.48
C THR A 317 15.33 -2.25 -22.11
N ARG A 318 14.43 -2.18 -23.08
CA ARG A 318 13.04 -2.55 -22.84
C ARG A 318 12.98 -4.04 -22.46
N PRO A 319 12.35 -4.39 -21.35
CA PRO A 319 12.41 -5.75 -20.86
C PRO A 319 11.67 -6.69 -21.79
N THR A 320 12.26 -7.88 -22.00
CA THR A 320 11.58 -8.91 -22.79
C THR A 320 10.26 -9.28 -22.13
N ARG A 321 10.22 -9.46 -20.81
CA ARG A 321 9.01 -9.58 -19.98
C ARG A 321 8.97 -8.38 -19.04
N PRO A 322 7.93 -7.52 -19.08
CA PRO A 322 7.84 -6.39 -18.16
C PRO A 322 7.86 -6.87 -16.71
N ALA A 323 8.38 -6.03 -15.81
CA ALA A 323 8.41 -6.31 -14.38
C ALA A 323 7.00 -6.69 -13.85
N ALA A 324 5.97 -6.14 -14.47
CA ALA A 324 4.59 -6.57 -14.34
C ALA A 324 4.26 -7.76 -15.26
N SER A 325 4.57 -8.98 -14.79
CA SER A 325 4.31 -10.24 -15.52
C SER A 325 2.83 -10.45 -15.93
N ARG A 326 1.90 -9.70 -15.33
CA ARG A 326 0.44 -9.81 -15.53
C ARG A 326 -0.13 -8.92 -16.65
N ILE A 327 0.68 -8.05 -17.28
CA ILE A 327 0.17 -7.03 -18.22
C ILE A 327 0.10 -7.51 -19.67
N LEU A 328 1.20 -8.03 -20.22
CA LEU A 328 1.29 -8.36 -21.65
C LEU A 328 0.77 -9.77 -21.93
N THR A 329 -0.54 -9.88 -22.18
CA THR A 329 -1.20 -11.13 -22.60
C THR A 329 -0.92 -11.52 -24.06
N CYS A 330 -0.47 -10.55 -24.87
CA CYS A 330 0.00 -10.76 -26.23
C CYS A 330 1.17 -9.83 -26.53
N ARG A 331 1.96 -10.17 -27.56
CA ARG A 331 2.94 -9.27 -28.17
C ARG A 331 2.55 -9.00 -29.62
N PRO A 332 2.79 -7.78 -30.13
CA PRO A 332 2.71 -7.55 -31.56
C PRO A 332 3.84 -8.33 -32.23
N SER A 333 3.50 -9.44 -32.90
CA SER A 333 4.38 -10.11 -33.86
C SER A 333 3.98 -9.69 -35.27
N ALA A 334 4.86 -9.91 -36.25
CA ALA A 334 4.50 -9.76 -37.66
C ALA A 334 3.21 -10.54 -37.96
N GLY A 335 2.12 -9.84 -38.30
CA GLY A 335 0.81 -10.41 -38.60
C GLY A 335 -0.30 -10.23 -37.55
N VAL A 336 -0.01 -9.76 -36.34
CA VAL A 336 -1.04 -9.29 -35.39
C VAL A 336 -1.17 -7.79 -35.51
N GLU A 337 -2.37 -7.28 -35.80
CA GLU A 337 -2.59 -5.82 -35.75
C GLU A 337 -2.33 -5.32 -34.33
N GLU A 338 -1.36 -4.43 -34.19
CA GLU A 338 -0.95 -3.82 -32.92
C GLU A 338 -2.15 -3.33 -32.10
N ALA A 339 -3.13 -2.71 -32.76
CA ALA A 339 -4.33 -2.19 -32.15
C ALA A 339 -5.20 -3.30 -31.52
N ALA A 340 -5.32 -4.46 -32.16
CA ALA A 340 -6.09 -5.59 -31.63
C ALA A 340 -5.42 -6.21 -30.40
N CYS A 341 -4.09 -6.29 -30.38
CA CYS A 341 -3.35 -6.74 -29.19
C CYS A 341 -3.48 -5.74 -28.03
N ALA A 342 -3.30 -4.44 -28.30
CA ALA A 342 -3.48 -3.39 -27.31
C ALA A 342 -4.90 -3.38 -26.73
N SER A 343 -5.92 -3.49 -27.59
CA SER A 343 -7.32 -3.58 -27.16
C SER A 343 -7.56 -4.75 -26.22
N ARG A 344 -6.99 -5.94 -26.52
CA ARG A 344 -7.11 -7.11 -25.65
C ARG A 344 -6.48 -6.89 -24.28
N ILE A 345 -5.26 -6.35 -24.24
CA ILE A 345 -4.53 -6.04 -23.01
C ILE A 345 -5.32 -5.03 -22.16
N LEU A 346 -5.68 -3.89 -22.75
CA LEU A 346 -6.32 -2.79 -22.04
C LEU A 346 -7.75 -3.13 -21.61
N THR A 347 -8.48 -3.93 -22.40
CA THR A 347 -9.79 -4.47 -21.99
C THR A 347 -9.67 -5.42 -20.80
N ALA A 348 -8.69 -6.33 -20.82
CA ALA A 348 -8.49 -7.27 -19.72
C ALA A 348 -8.10 -6.54 -18.42
N LEU A 349 -7.22 -5.53 -18.52
CA LEU A 349 -6.85 -4.69 -17.39
C LEU A 349 -8.04 -3.85 -16.89
N ALA A 350 -8.78 -3.18 -17.77
CA ALA A 350 -9.92 -2.36 -17.38
C ALA A 350 -11.01 -3.20 -16.66
N ARG A 351 -11.27 -4.43 -17.12
CA ARG A 351 -12.22 -5.35 -16.46
C ARG A 351 -11.79 -5.78 -15.06
N ARG A 352 -10.49 -5.88 -14.79
CA ARG A 352 -9.96 -6.21 -13.46
C ARG A 352 -9.86 -4.98 -12.57
N ALA A 353 -9.56 -3.83 -13.17
CA ALA A 353 -9.34 -2.58 -12.45
C ALA A 353 -10.65 -1.90 -12.04
N TYR A 354 -11.63 -1.84 -12.93
CA TYR A 354 -12.87 -1.13 -12.67
C TYR A 354 -13.83 -1.97 -11.86
N ARG A 355 -14.43 -1.35 -10.85
CA ARG A 355 -15.42 -1.99 -10.00
C ARG A 355 -16.76 -2.04 -10.74
N GLY A 356 -16.98 -3.16 -11.45
CA GLY A 356 -18.10 -3.37 -12.35
C GLY A 356 -17.62 -3.89 -13.71
N ASN A 357 -18.53 -4.29 -14.60
CA ASN A 357 -18.13 -4.69 -15.95
C ASN A 357 -17.74 -3.44 -16.76
N ALA A 358 -16.45 -3.28 -17.07
CA ALA A 358 -15.96 -2.23 -17.96
C ALA A 358 -16.77 -2.21 -19.27
N THR A 359 -17.42 -1.08 -19.56
CA THR A 359 -18.28 -0.94 -20.72
C THR A 359 -17.46 -0.75 -22.00
N ALA A 360 -18.10 -0.89 -23.17
CA ALA A 360 -17.46 -0.60 -24.45
C ALA A 360 -16.98 0.87 -24.54
N ALA A 361 -17.71 1.80 -23.92
CA ALA A 361 -17.33 3.22 -23.88
C ALA A 361 -16.08 3.45 -23.01
N ASP A 362 -15.95 2.71 -21.90
CA ASP A 362 -14.78 2.78 -21.03
C ASP A 362 -13.52 2.32 -21.77
N VAL A 363 -13.62 1.18 -22.46
CA VAL A 363 -12.52 0.63 -23.28
C VAL A 363 -12.17 1.58 -24.41
N ALA A 364 -13.15 2.14 -25.13
CA ALA A 364 -12.91 3.12 -26.19
C ALA A 364 -12.19 4.38 -25.66
N SER A 365 -12.53 4.83 -24.45
CA SER A 365 -11.84 5.94 -23.80
C SER A 365 -10.36 5.62 -23.53
N VAL A 366 -10.07 4.43 -23.00
CA VAL A 366 -8.69 3.96 -22.76
C VAL A 366 -7.92 3.81 -24.08
N MET A 367 -8.57 3.33 -25.15
CA MET A 367 -7.93 3.15 -26.46
C MET A 367 -7.52 4.48 -27.11
N ARG A 368 -8.23 5.59 -26.88
CA ARG A 368 -7.78 6.92 -27.36
C ARG A 368 -6.46 7.35 -26.74
N PHE A 369 -6.22 7.04 -25.47
CA PHE A 369 -4.93 7.31 -24.81
C PHE A 369 -3.84 6.40 -25.38
N TYR A 370 -4.17 5.15 -25.71
CA TYR A 370 -3.27 4.27 -26.43
C TYR A 370 -2.84 4.85 -27.78
N GLU A 371 -3.77 5.36 -28.58
CA GLU A 371 -3.47 5.96 -29.88
C GLU A 371 -2.54 7.18 -29.75
N GLN A 372 -2.76 8.02 -28.73
CA GLN A 372 -1.90 9.16 -28.44
C GLN A 372 -0.47 8.74 -28.09
N GLY A 373 -0.31 7.77 -27.18
CA GLY A 373 1.03 7.26 -26.81
C GLY A 373 1.71 6.54 -27.96
N ARG A 374 0.94 5.79 -28.74
CA ARG A 374 1.43 5.09 -29.93
C ARG A 374 1.97 6.05 -30.98
N ALA A 375 1.32 7.20 -31.19
CA ALA A 375 1.79 8.21 -32.14
C ALA A 375 3.16 8.80 -31.75
N VAL A 376 3.51 8.81 -30.47
CA VAL A 376 4.77 9.37 -29.96
C VAL A 376 5.88 8.31 -29.89
N GLY A 377 5.59 7.15 -29.33
CA GLY A 377 6.61 6.16 -28.95
C GLY A 377 6.27 4.71 -29.30
N GLY A 378 5.29 4.51 -30.18
CA GLY A 378 4.90 3.19 -30.67
C GLY A 378 4.11 2.37 -29.67
N PHE A 379 4.00 1.07 -29.92
CA PHE A 379 3.08 0.18 -29.21
C PHE A 379 3.15 0.28 -27.68
N TYR A 380 4.36 0.20 -27.10
CA TYR A 380 4.54 0.14 -25.65
C TYR A 380 4.15 1.45 -24.95
N ASP A 381 4.51 2.58 -25.53
CA ASP A 381 4.19 3.89 -24.96
C ASP A 381 2.68 4.18 -25.10
N GLY A 382 2.03 3.62 -26.12
CA GLY A 382 0.56 3.53 -26.18
C GLY A 382 -0.02 2.71 -25.03
N VAL A 383 0.47 1.50 -24.78
CA VAL A 383 -0.05 0.66 -23.68
C VAL A 383 0.20 1.33 -22.32
N GLU A 384 1.35 2.00 -22.15
CA GLU A 384 1.66 2.81 -20.96
C GLU A 384 0.58 3.87 -20.72
N MET A 385 0.26 4.68 -21.74
CA MET A 385 -0.78 5.71 -21.63
C MET A 385 -2.17 5.12 -21.36
N GLY A 386 -2.47 3.94 -21.90
CA GLY A 386 -3.70 3.21 -21.58
C GLY A 386 -3.76 2.80 -20.10
N ILE A 387 -2.67 2.24 -19.55
CA ILE A 387 -2.58 1.90 -18.12
C ILE A 387 -2.67 3.15 -17.25
N TRP A 388 -1.98 4.23 -17.62
CA TRP A 388 -2.06 5.51 -16.94
C TRP A 388 -3.51 6.00 -16.84
N ARG A 389 -4.28 5.90 -17.93
CA ARG A 389 -5.71 6.26 -17.93
C ARG A 389 -6.57 5.36 -17.05
N ILE A 390 -6.27 4.05 -16.96
CA ILE A 390 -6.98 3.12 -16.09
C ILE A 390 -6.75 3.48 -14.61
N LEU A 391 -5.48 3.63 -14.22
CA LEU A 391 -5.09 3.86 -12.81
C LEU A 391 -5.48 5.25 -12.27
N SER A 392 -5.72 6.21 -13.16
CA SER A 392 -6.22 7.55 -12.81
C SER A 392 -7.75 7.67 -12.92
N SER A 393 -8.45 6.59 -13.29
CA SER A 393 -9.90 6.60 -13.48
C SER A 393 -10.66 6.66 -12.14
N PRO A 394 -11.74 7.43 -12.03
CA PRO A 394 -12.63 7.35 -10.87
C PRO A 394 -13.17 5.93 -10.61
N GLN A 395 -13.39 5.14 -11.66
CA GLN A 395 -13.84 3.74 -11.55
C GLN A 395 -12.80 2.80 -10.92
N PHE A 396 -11.53 3.21 -10.89
CA PHE A 396 -10.47 2.50 -10.18
C PHE A 396 -10.30 3.05 -8.75
N ILE A 397 -10.32 4.39 -8.61
CA ILE A 397 -10.05 5.07 -7.33
C ILE A 397 -11.20 4.91 -6.33
N PHE A 398 -12.47 4.82 -6.78
CA PHE A 398 -13.62 4.79 -5.88
C PHE A 398 -14.36 3.42 -5.88
N ARG A 399 -14.94 3.01 -4.75
CA ARG A 399 -15.94 1.93 -4.61
C ARG A 399 -17.21 2.48 -4.00
N VAL A 400 -18.29 1.76 -4.28
CA VAL A 400 -19.59 1.89 -3.62
C VAL A 400 -19.82 0.63 -2.80
#